data_AF-A0ABD2Z3U4-F1
#
_entry.id   AF-A0ABD2Z3U4-F1
#
_cell.length_a   1.000
_cell.length_b   1.000
_cell.length_c   1.000
_cell.angle_alpha   90.00
_cell.angle_beta   90.00
_cell.angle_gamma   90.00
#
_symmetry.space_group_name_H-M   'P 1'
#
loop_
_entity.id
_entity.type
_entity.pdbx_description
1 polymer ?
#
loop_
_entity_poly.entity_id
_entity_poly.type
_entity_poly.pdbx_seq_one_letter_code
_entity_poly.pdbx_strand_id
1 'polypeptide(L)'
;MIGITCHSGISVQLRTSWIEANASRRFLGCARYGQVNTCNFLKWYDHEISERSKQAIPGLLRSLEKSEDELGRVEDELGRLKKKVKVLLCLVLLLWLLVVKLFVGGLGNGLGNRGMNRAIKDL
;
A
#
# COMPACT_ATOMS: atom_id res chain seq x y z
N MET A 1 -26.03 -15.89 37.78
CA MET A 1 -26.51 -15.73 36.39
C MET A 1 -27.57 -14.66 36.38
N ILE A 2 -27.26 -13.47 35.85
CA ILE A 2 -28.31 -12.47 35.57
C ILE A 2 -29.03 -12.97 34.30
N GLY A 3 -30.27 -13.43 34.44
CA GLY A 3 -31.06 -13.87 33.30
C GLY A 3 -31.41 -12.67 32.43
N ILE A 4 -30.77 -12.55 31.26
CA ILE A 4 -31.20 -11.58 30.26
C ILE A 4 -32.61 -11.98 29.81
N THR A 5 -33.54 -11.03 29.86
CA THR A 5 -34.89 -11.18 29.33
C THR A 5 -35.04 -10.35 28.07
N CYS A 6 -35.93 -10.78 27.17
CA CYS A 6 -36.27 -9.99 25.99
C CYS A 6 -37.24 -8.85 26.35
N HIS A 7 -37.60 -8.03 25.36
CA HIS A 7 -38.56 -6.93 25.54
C HIS A 7 -39.95 -7.36 26.05
N SER A 8 -40.32 -8.63 25.88
CA SER A 8 -41.57 -9.21 26.38
C SER A 8 -41.45 -9.84 27.78
N GLY A 9 -40.31 -9.67 28.45
CA GLY A 9 -40.07 -10.22 29.79
C GLY A 9 -39.82 -11.74 29.85
N ILE A 10 -39.72 -12.41 28.70
CA ILE A 10 -39.42 -13.85 28.63
C ILE A 10 -37.92 -14.12 28.45
N SER A 11 -37.51 -15.37 28.73
CA SER A 11 -36.12 -15.78 28.59
C SER A 11 -35.61 -15.71 27.15
N VAL A 12 -34.31 -15.45 27.03
CA VAL A 12 -33.59 -15.46 25.75
C VAL A 12 -32.86 -16.79 25.56
N GLN A 13 -32.61 -17.13 24.30
CA GLN A 13 -31.86 -18.33 23.89
C GLN A 13 -30.65 -17.95 23.05
N LEU A 14 -29.54 -18.64 23.26
CA LEU A 14 -28.37 -18.52 22.40
C LEU A 14 -28.64 -19.24 21.07
N ARG A 15 -28.52 -18.52 19.97
CA ARG A 15 -28.77 -18.98 18.60
C ARG A 15 -27.56 -18.69 17.72
N THR A 16 -27.42 -19.45 16.63
CA THR A 16 -26.43 -19.19 15.58
C THR A 16 -27.16 -18.59 14.37
N SER A 17 -26.59 -17.52 13.81
CA SER A 17 -27.07 -16.94 12.55
C SER A 17 -26.64 -17.82 11.38
N TRP A 18 -27.61 -18.11 10.51
CA TRP A 18 -27.44 -18.93 9.30
C TRP A 18 -27.53 -18.10 8.02
N ILE A 19 -27.66 -16.77 8.14
CA ILE A 19 -27.66 -15.87 6.99
C ILE A 19 -26.21 -15.68 6.56
N GLU A 20 -25.95 -15.76 5.26
CA GLU A 20 -24.60 -15.67 4.66
C GLU A 20 -23.78 -14.51 5.23
N ALA A 21 -24.36 -13.31 5.30
CA ALA A 21 -23.71 -12.10 5.82
C ALA A 21 -23.25 -12.19 7.30
N ASN A 22 -23.82 -13.10 8.09
CA ASN A 22 -23.51 -13.27 9.51
C ASN A 22 -23.40 -14.76 9.88
N ALA A 23 -22.96 -15.61 8.95
CA ALA A 23 -22.88 -17.04 9.17
C ALA A 23 -22.00 -17.34 10.39
N SER A 24 -22.40 -18.34 11.18
CA SER A 24 -21.67 -18.81 12.36
C SER A 24 -21.58 -17.83 13.54
N ARG A 25 -22.03 -16.57 13.38
CA ARG A 25 -22.12 -15.63 14.51
C ARG A 25 -23.25 -16.05 15.44
N ARG A 26 -23.00 -15.97 16.75
CA ARG A 26 -23.99 -16.30 17.77
C ARG A 26 -24.67 -15.05 18.30
N PHE A 27 -25.94 -15.16 18.65
CA PHE A 27 -26.72 -14.08 19.25
C PHE A 27 -27.70 -14.63 20.30
N LEU A 28 -28.01 -13.83 21.30
CA LEU A 28 -29.11 -14.03 22.22
C LEU A 28 -30.38 -13.51 21.56
N GLY A 29 -31.32 -14.41 21.25
CA GLY A 29 -32.61 -14.09 20.67
C GLY A 29 -33.76 -14.36 21.63
N CYS A 30 -34.90 -13.70 21.43
CA CYS A 30 -36.16 -14.08 22.07
C CYS A 30 -36.43 -15.59 21.91
N ALA A 31 -37.02 -16.25 22.91
CA ALA A 31 -37.43 -17.66 22.76
C ALA A 31 -38.41 -17.86 21.58
N ARG A 32 -39.19 -16.83 21.23
CA ARG A 32 -40.11 -16.79 20.07
C ARG A 32 -39.46 -16.21 18.81
N TYR A 33 -38.14 -16.04 18.75
CA TYR A 33 -37.48 -15.41 17.61
C TYR A 33 -37.79 -16.16 16.30
N GLY A 34 -38.17 -15.43 15.25
CA GLY A 34 -38.59 -15.99 13.95
C GLY A 34 -40.07 -16.41 13.85
N GLN A 35 -40.87 -16.24 14.91
CA GLN A 35 -42.32 -16.49 14.90
C GLN A 35 -43.11 -15.19 14.62
N VAL A 36 -44.36 -15.35 14.18
CA VAL A 36 -45.32 -14.24 14.06
C VAL A 36 -45.57 -13.62 15.45
N ASN A 37 -45.61 -12.29 15.53
CA ASN A 37 -45.75 -11.51 16.78
C ASN A 37 -44.60 -11.68 17.80
N THR A 38 -43.38 -11.91 17.33
CA THR A 38 -42.18 -11.89 18.19
C THR A 38 -41.66 -10.48 18.43
N CYS A 39 -41.04 -10.25 19.60
CA CYS A 39 -40.50 -8.93 19.96
C CYS A 39 -39.19 -8.58 19.25
N ASN A 40 -38.68 -9.46 18.38
CA ASN A 40 -37.46 -9.28 17.59
C ASN A 40 -36.21 -8.94 18.42
N PHE A 41 -36.21 -9.23 19.73
CA PHE A 41 -35.03 -9.04 20.56
C PHE A 41 -33.87 -9.87 20.02
N LEU A 42 -32.76 -9.18 19.75
CA LEU A 42 -31.49 -9.75 19.31
C LEU A 42 -30.34 -8.99 19.97
N LYS A 43 -29.41 -9.73 20.59
CA LYS A 43 -28.14 -9.19 21.09
C LYS A 43 -27.02 -10.10 20.64
N TRP A 44 -26.01 -9.56 19.96
CA TRP A 44 -24.84 -10.36 19.56
C TRP A 44 -24.16 -10.98 20.79
N TYR A 45 -23.81 -12.26 20.67
CA TYR A 45 -23.07 -12.99 21.68
C TYR A 45 -21.62 -13.06 21.20
N ASP A 46 -20.80 -12.19 21.76
CA ASP A 46 -19.36 -12.25 21.58
C ASP A 46 -18.82 -13.28 22.58
N HIS A 47 -18.36 -14.41 22.06
CA HIS A 47 -17.64 -15.39 22.87
C HIS A 47 -16.35 -14.75 23.39
N GLU A 48 -15.98 -15.05 24.63
CA GLU A 48 -14.72 -14.57 25.17
C GLU A 48 -13.56 -15.06 24.29
N ILE A 49 -12.67 -14.16 23.88
CA ILE A 49 -11.52 -14.54 23.06
C ILE A 49 -10.74 -15.63 23.80
N SER A 50 -10.39 -16.73 23.12
CA SER A 50 -9.68 -17.83 23.77
C SER A 50 -8.35 -17.35 24.38
N GLU A 51 -7.90 -17.93 25.49
CA GLU A 51 -6.60 -17.57 26.10
C GLU A 51 -5.45 -17.67 25.09
N ARG A 52 -5.48 -18.71 24.24
CA ARG A 52 -4.51 -18.85 23.14
C ARG A 52 -4.56 -17.66 22.19
N SER A 53 -5.75 -17.21 21.81
CA SER A 53 -5.92 -16.06 20.91
C SER A 53 -5.49 -14.75 21.59
N LYS A 54 -5.80 -14.56 22.87
CA LYS A 54 -5.34 -13.39 23.66
C LYS A 54 -3.81 -13.29 23.67
N GLN A 55 -3.10 -14.43 23.69
CA GLN A 55 -1.65 -14.48 23.61
C GLN A 55 -1.10 -14.32 22.19
N ALA A 56 -1.75 -14.94 21.19
CA ALA A 56 -1.27 -14.96 19.81
C ALA A 56 -1.47 -13.63 19.07
N ILE A 57 -2.63 -12.97 19.24
CA ILE A 57 -2.99 -11.75 18.49
C ILE A 57 -1.94 -10.64 18.67
N PRO A 58 -1.49 -10.29 19.89
CA PRO A 58 -0.45 -9.26 20.06
C PRO A 58 0.87 -9.62 19.39
N GLY A 59 1.23 -10.91 19.38
CA GLY A 59 2.43 -11.39 18.69
C GLY A 59 2.34 -11.21 17.19
N LEU A 60 1.20 -11.56 16.60
CA LEU A 60 0.94 -11.38 15.17
C LEU A 60 0.97 -9.89 14.77
N LEU A 61 0.38 -9.01 15.58
CA LEU A 61 0.39 -7.57 15.32
C LEU A 61 1.81 -6.99 15.29
N ARG A 62 2.66 -7.36 16.27
CA ARG A 62 4.07 -6.93 16.28
C ARG A 62 4.85 -7.46 15.08
N SER A 63 4.59 -8.69 14.66
CA SER A 63 5.24 -9.26 13.48
C SER A 63 4.82 -8.53 12.21
N LEU A 64 3.53 -8.16 12.09
CA LEU A 64 3.02 -7.39 10.96
C LEU A 64 3.67 -6.01 10.89
N GLU A 65 3.67 -5.26 11.99
CA GLU A 65 4.30 -3.94 12.09
C GLU A 65 5.78 -4.01 11.69
N LYS A 66 6.51 -5.02 12.18
CA LYS A 66 7.91 -5.23 11.81
C LYS A 66 8.08 -5.48 10.30
N SER A 67 7.22 -6.29 9.71
CA SER A 67 7.27 -6.56 8.27
C SER A 67 6.94 -5.33 7.43
N GLU A 68 5.98 -4.51 7.84
CA GLU A 68 5.65 -3.24 7.18
C GLU A 68 6.83 -2.25 7.24
N ASP A 69 7.48 -2.16 8.40
CA ASP A 69 8.69 -1.37 8.59
C ASP A 69 9.86 -1.82 7.70
N GLU A 70 10.07 -3.13 7.56
CA GLU A 70 11.09 -3.69 6.68
C GLU A 70 10.80 -3.39 5.20
N LEU A 71 9.54 -3.53 4.77
CA LEU A 71 9.11 -3.17 3.42
C LEU A 71 9.36 -1.69 3.13
N GLY A 72 8.99 -0.79 4.06
CA GLY A 72 9.24 0.65 3.89
C GLY A 72 10.72 0.98 3.70
N ARG A 73 11.62 0.32 4.46
CA ARG A 73 13.07 0.49 4.29
C ARG A 73 13.57 0.04 2.91
N VAL A 74 13.09 -1.12 2.44
CA VAL A 74 13.47 -1.63 1.12
C VAL A 74 12.97 -0.71 0.00
N GLU A 75 11.75 -0.18 0.12
CA GLU A 75 11.19 0.77 -0.84
C GLU A 75 11.99 2.08 -0.90
N ASP A 76 12.41 2.59 0.25
CA ASP A 76 13.27 3.78 0.36
C ASP A 76 14.64 3.56 -0.30
N GLU A 77 15.27 2.40 -0.06
CA GLU A 77 16.54 2.03 -0.67
C GLU A 77 16.41 1.90 -2.19
N LEU A 78 15.36 1.24 -2.67
CA LEU A 78 15.06 1.11 -4.10
C LEU A 78 14.86 2.50 -4.73
N GLY A 79 14.15 3.40 -4.05
CA GLY A 79 13.96 4.79 -4.47
C GLY A 79 15.29 5.55 -4.58
N ARG A 80 16.19 5.37 -3.60
CA ARG A 80 17.51 5.99 -3.59
C ARG A 80 18.40 5.44 -4.72
N LEU A 81 18.42 4.12 -4.92
CA LEU A 81 19.18 3.49 -6.01
C LEU A 81 18.65 3.92 -7.38
N LYS A 82 17.33 3.96 -7.58
CA LYS A 82 16.72 4.47 -8.81
C LYS A 82 17.14 5.91 -9.12
N LYS A 83 17.17 6.79 -8.10
CA LYS A 83 17.68 8.16 -8.25
C LYS A 83 19.15 8.18 -8.67
N LYS A 84 20.00 7.40 -8.00
CA LYS A 84 21.43 7.29 -8.35
C LYS A 84 21.62 6.80 -9.79
N VAL A 85 20.93 5.75 -10.19
CA VAL A 85 20.96 5.21 -11.57
C VAL A 85 20.55 6.29 -12.58
N LYS A 86 19.47 7.03 -12.29
CA LYS A 86 19.01 8.12 -13.16
C LYS A 86 20.06 9.23 -13.30
N VAL A 87 20.70 9.63 -12.21
CA VAL A 87 21.78 10.64 -12.23
C VAL A 87 22.98 10.13 -13.04
N LEU A 88 23.43 8.91 -12.79
CA LEU A 88 24.54 8.29 -13.54
C LEU A 88 24.22 8.22 -15.04
N LEU A 89 23.00 7.83 -15.41
CA LEU A 89 22.56 7.82 -16.79
C LEU A 89 22.62 9.21 -17.43
N CYS A 90 22.13 10.25 -16.74
CA CYS A 90 22.24 11.62 -17.21
C CYS A 90 23.70 12.06 -17.41
N LEU A 91 24.60 11.75 -16.47
CA LEU A 91 26.02 12.08 -16.59
C LEU A 91 26.69 11.38 -17.77
N VAL A 92 26.39 10.10 -17.99
CA VAL A 92 26.89 9.33 -19.13
C VAL A 92 26.40 9.94 -20.45
N LEU A 93 25.11 10.30 -20.54
CA LEU A 93 24.54 10.94 -21.73
C LEU A 93 25.16 12.32 -21.99
N LEU A 94 25.36 13.14 -20.95
CA LEU A 94 25.99 14.45 -21.07
C LEU A 94 27.45 14.32 -21.54
N LEU A 95 28.21 13.40 -20.95
CA LEU A 95 29.59 13.14 -21.36
C LEU A 95 29.64 12.65 -22.82
N TRP A 96 28.75 11.74 -23.20
CA TRP A 96 28.65 11.27 -24.58
C TRP A 96 28.35 12.41 -25.57
N LEU A 97 27.42 13.31 -25.23
CA LEU A 97 27.12 14.49 -26.06
C LEU A 97 28.33 15.43 -26.19
N LEU A 98 29.10 15.63 -25.12
CA LEU A 98 30.35 16.42 -25.15
C LEU A 98 31.38 15.77 -26.08
N VAL A 99 31.58 14.46 -25.96
CA VAL A 99 32.48 13.70 -26.85
C VAL A 99 32.05 13.86 -28.31
N VAL A 100 30.77 13.61 -28.63
CA VAL A 100 30.24 13.76 -30.00
C VAL A 100 30.47 15.17 -30.53
N LYS A 101 30.23 16.21 -29.71
CA LYS A 101 30.50 17.61 -30.12
C LYS A 101 31.96 17.89 -30.41
N LEU A 102 32.89 17.34 -29.64
CA LEU A 102 34.32 17.53 -29.88
C LEU A 102 34.77 16.86 -31.19
N PHE A 103 34.29 15.65 -31.47
CA PHE A 103 34.63 14.92 -32.69
C PHE A 103 33.96 15.49 -33.96
N VAL A 104 32.70 15.92 -33.88
CA VAL A 104 31.98 16.53 -35.02
C VAL A 104 32.40 18.00 -35.22
N GLY A 105 32.53 18.77 -34.15
CA GLY A 105 32.95 20.18 -34.19
C GLY A 105 34.42 20.39 -34.57
N GLY A 106 35.28 19.39 -34.31
CA GLY A 106 36.67 19.38 -34.77
C GLY A 106 36.84 19.30 -36.30
N LEU A 107 35.82 18.81 -37.02
CA LEU A 107 35.82 18.75 -38.49
C LEU A 107 35.21 20.01 -39.16
N GLY A 108 34.49 20.86 -38.41
CA GLY A 108 33.73 21.99 -38.97
C GLY A 108 34.43 23.36 -38.98
N ASN A 109 35.52 23.55 -38.24
CA ASN A 109 36.11 24.89 -38.02
C ASN A 109 37.45 25.14 -38.73
N GLY A 110 37.81 24.33 -39.74
CA GLY A 110 39.14 24.39 -40.38
C GLY A 110 39.24 25.08 -41.74
N LEU A 111 38.14 25.27 -42.46
CA LEU A 111 38.17 25.73 -43.87
C LEU A 111 37.03 26.72 -44.13
N GLY A 112 37.28 28.02 -43.99
CA GLY A 112 36.24 28.98 -44.35
C GLY A 112 36.47 30.48 -44.20
N ASN A 113 37.62 30.96 -43.70
CA ASN A 113 37.79 32.42 -43.58
C ASN A 113 39.20 33.00 -43.73
N ARG A 114 40.23 32.21 -44.09
CA ARG A 114 41.59 32.73 -44.31
C ARG A 114 41.92 33.10 -45.76
N GLY A 115 41.05 32.73 -46.72
CA GLY A 115 41.30 32.93 -48.16
C GLY A 115 40.62 34.16 -48.80
N MET A 116 39.46 34.60 -48.31
CA MET A 116 38.66 35.63 -49.01
C MET A 116 39.15 37.07 -48.77
N ASN A 117 39.67 37.37 -47.57
CA ASN A 117 40.06 38.74 -47.20
C ASN A 117 41.38 39.22 -47.83
N ARG A 118 42.11 38.35 -48.53
CA ARG A 118 43.34 38.72 -49.25
C ARG A 118 43.06 39.12 -50.70
N ALA A 119 41.92 38.71 -51.28
CA ALA A 119 41.56 39.02 -52.66
C ALA A 119 40.82 40.37 -52.82
N ILE A 120 40.30 40.96 -51.74
CA ILE A 120 39.57 42.24 -51.78
C ILE A 120 40.49 43.46 -51.58
N LYS A 121 41.75 43.26 -51.14
CA LYS A 121 42.71 44.37 -50.97
C LYS A 121 43.53 44.68 -52.22
N ASP A 122 43.43 43.82 -53.24
CA ASP A 122 44.18 43.92 -54.49
C ASP A 122 43.28 44.29 -55.70
N LEU A 123 42.08 44.85 -55.45
CA LEU A 123 41.19 45.43 -56.46
C LEU A 123 40.93 46.92 -56.20
#